data_AF-X1MKN1-F1
#
_entry.id   AF-X1MKN1-F1
#
_cell.length_a   1.000
_cell.length_b   1.000
_cell.length_c   1.000
_cell.angle_alpha   90.00
_cell.angle_beta   90.00
_cell.angle_gamma   90.00
#
_symmetry.space_group_name_H-M   'P 1'
#
loop_
_entity.id
_entity.type
_entity.pdbx_description
1 polymer ?
#
loop_
_entity_poly.entity_id
_entity_poly.type
_entity_poly.pdbx_seq_one_letter_code
_entity_poly.pdbx_strand_id
1 'polypeptide(L)' 'MRALVLGGAGAVCKETTRDLAEYSDYDEIVVADFNLEAATSLVKDIGDRRLTPLFFDAEEYG' A
#
# COMPACT_ATOMS: atom_id res chain seq x y z
N MET A 1 -10.07 7.38 9.53
CA MET A 1 -9.96 7.88 8.14
C MET A 1 -9.25 6.81 7.29
N ARG A 2 -9.41 6.81 5.95
CA ARG A 2 -8.81 5.79 5.07
C ARG A 2 -7.85 6.41 4.05
N ALA A 3 -6.79 5.69 3.72
CA ALA A 3 -5.80 6.09 2.71
C ALA A 3 -5.66 5.02 1.62
N LEU A 4 -5.46 5.45 0.37
CA LEU A 4 -5.09 4.61 -0.77
C LEU A 4 -3.72 5.05 -1.27
N VAL A 5 -2.76 4.14 -1.30
CA VAL A 5 -1.40 4.38 -1.79
C VAL A 5 -1.24 3.69 -3.14
N LEU A 6 -1.36 4.45 -4.22
CA LEU A 6 -1.19 3.96 -5.59
C LEU A 6 0.30 3.81 -5.94
N GLY A 7 0.66 2.65 -6.50
CA GLY A 7 2.06 2.25 -6.69
C GLY A 7 2.78 2.03 -5.36
N GLY A 8 2.04 1.66 -4.30
CA GLY A 8 2.54 1.65 -2.92
C GLY A 8 3.66 0.66 -2.62
N ALA A 9 3.95 -0.28 -3.53
CA ALA A 9 5.08 -1.20 -3.45
C ALA A 9 6.27 -0.78 -4.35
N GLY A 10 6.13 0.31 -5.10
CA GLY A 10 7.17 0.88 -5.95
C GLY A 10 8.39 1.37 -5.16
N ALA A 11 9.50 1.60 -5.88
CA ALA A 11 10.82 1.86 -5.29
C ALA A 11 10.85 3.00 -4.24
N VAL A 12 10.08 4.07 -4.47
CA VAL A 12 9.96 5.22 -3.55
C VAL A 12 8.75 5.06 -2.63
N CYS A 13 7.58 4.76 -3.18
CA CYS A 13 6.33 4.73 -2.42
C CYS A 13 6.31 3.66 -1.32
N LYS A 14 7.11 2.60 -1.41
CA LYS A 14 7.26 1.62 -0.33
C LYS A 14 7.75 2.25 0.99
N GLU A 15 8.54 3.33 0.92
CA GLU A 15 8.98 4.05 2.12
C GLU A 15 7.86 4.95 2.64
N THR A 16 7.06 5.56 1.76
CA THR A 16 5.82 6.25 2.15
C THR A 16 4.83 5.30 2.83
N THR A 17 4.66 4.08 2.32
CA THR A 17 3.81 3.06 2.95
C THR A 17 4.29 2.72 4.36
N ARG A 18 5.62 2.61 4.58
CA ARG A 18 6.20 2.40 5.91
C ARG A 18 5.99 3.59 6.83
N ASP A 19 6.21 4.79 6.32
CA ASP A 19 6.04 6.04 7.07
C ASP A 19 4.58 6.22 7.51
N LEU A 20 3.62 5.95 6.62
CA LEU A 20 2.20 5.96 6.97
C LEU A 20 1.86 4.90 8.03
N ALA A 21 2.40 3.69 7.91
CA ALA A 21 2.18 2.65 8.92
C ALA A 21 2.79 3.03 10.28
N GLU A 22 3.93 3.71 10.32
CA GLU A 22 4.59 4.06 11.59
C GLU A 22 3.99 5.31 12.25
N TYR A 23 3.73 6.37 11.47
CA TYR A 23 3.52 7.72 12.00
C TYR A 23 2.12 8.28 11.78
N SER A 24 1.25 7.60 11.04
CA SER A 24 -0.13 8.06 10.83
C SER A 24 -1.15 7.31 11.70
N ASP A 25 -2.34 7.90 11.84
CA ASP A 25 -3.47 7.39 12.60
C ASP A 25 -4.64 6.95 11.70
N TYR A 26 -4.37 6.60 10.43
CA TYR A 26 -5.39 6.02 9.55
C TYR A 26 -5.96 4.72 10.14
N ASP A 27 -7.24 4.45 9.87
CA ASP A 27 -7.90 3.20 10.27
C ASP A 27 -7.58 2.06 9.30
N GLU A 28 -7.36 2.40 8.03
CA GLU A 28 -7.09 1.50 6.92
C GLU A 28 -6.18 2.20 5.90
N ILE A 29 -5.15 1.49 5.45
CA ILE A 29 -4.23 1.92 4.40
C ILE A 29 -4.23 0.83 3.32
N VAL A 30 -4.80 1.13 2.16
CA VAL A 30 -4.80 0.22 1.02
C VAL A 30 -3.54 0.46 0.19
N VAL A 31 -2.72 -0.58 0.03
CA VAL A 31 -1.50 -0.56 -0.79
C VAL A 31 -1.87 -1.10 -2.16
N ALA A 32 -2.19 -0.21 -3.08
CA ALA A 32 -2.59 -0.54 -4.44
C ALA A 32 -1.38 -0.54 -5.37
N ASP A 33 -1.14 -1.64 -6.07
CA ASP A 33 -0.02 -1.76 -7.00
C ASP A 33 -0.38 -2.71 -8.15
N PHE A 34 0.22 -2.49 -9.32
CA PHE A 34 0.10 -3.41 -10.44
C PHE A 34 0.76 -4.76 -10.10
N ASN A 35 1.86 -4.73 -9.34
CA ASN A 35 2.50 -5.93 -8.83
C ASN A 35 1.92 -6.32 -7.46
N LEU A 36 0.84 -7.10 -7.47
CA LEU A 36 0.19 -7.59 -6.25
C LEU A 36 1.13 -8.40 -5.35
N GLU A 37 2.07 -9.15 -5.91
CA GLU A 37 3.03 -9.93 -5.13
C GLU A 37 3.96 -9.00 -4.32
N ALA A 38 4.48 -7.95 -4.96
CA ALA A 38 5.31 -6.95 -4.29
C ALA A 38 4.53 -6.22 -3.17
N ALA A 39 3.28 -5.82 -3.43
CA ALA A 39 2.41 -5.23 -2.40
C ALA A 39 2.16 -6.20 -1.24
N THR A 40 1.88 -7.46 -1.55
CA THR A 40 1.65 -8.50 -0.53
C THR A 40 2.89 -8.75 0.33
N SER A 41 4.07 -8.80 -0.29
CA SER A 41 5.35 -8.93 0.44
C SER A 41 5.57 -7.73 1.36
N LEU A 42 5.40 -6.51 0.83
CA LEU A 42 5.60 -5.28 1.63
C LEU A 42 4.67 -5.23 2.84
N VAL A 43 3.38 -5.54 2.67
CA VAL A 43 2.41 -5.54 3.77
C VAL A 43 2.77 -6.58 4.83
N LYS A 44 3.20 -7.78 4.43
CA LYS A 44 3.65 -8.83 5.36
C LYS A 44 4.92 -8.41 6.10
N ASP A 45 5.87 -7.78 5.42
CA ASP A 45 7.13 -7.33 6.00
C ASP A 45 6.92 -6.19 7.02
N ILE A 46 5.95 -5.30 6.77
CA ILE A 46 5.59 -4.21 7.70
C ILE A 46 4.80 -4.77 8.90
N GLY A 47 3.88 -5.70 8.68
CA GLY A 47 3.13 -6.37 9.76
C GLY A 47 2.08 -5.51 10.46
N ASP A 48 1.71 -4.35 9.91
CA ASP A 48 0.64 -3.50 10.45
C ASP A 48 -0.73 -4.02 9.99
N ARG A 49 -1.63 -4.30 10.95
CA ARG A 49 -3.00 -4.78 10.72
C ARG A 49 -3.87 -3.82 9.88
N ARG A 50 -3.46 -2.57 9.74
CA ARG A 50 -4.18 -1.54 8.97
C ARG A 50 -3.87 -1.62 7.48
N LEU A 51 -2.80 -2.32 7.09
CA LEU A 51 -2.38 -2.42 5.70
C LEU A 51 -3.09 -3.56 4.97
N THR A 52 -3.62 -3.29 3.79
CA THR A 52 -4.22 -4.30 2.91
C THR A 52 -3.66 -4.16 1.48
N PRO A 53 -3.09 -5.22 0.88
CA PRO A 53 -2.62 -5.17 -0.51
C PRO A 53 -3.82 -5.26 -1.47
N LEU A 54 -3.76 -4.53 -2.59
CA LEU A 54 -4.77 -4.53 -3.63
C LEU A 54 -4.09 -4.53 -5.01
N PHE A 55 -4.51 -5.42 -5.91
CA PHE A 55 -4.13 -5.31 -7.32
C PHE A 55 -4.86 -4.11 -7.92
N PHE A 56 -4.13 -3.23 -8.60
CA PHE A 56 -4.72 -2.11 -9.30
C PHE A 56 -3.94 -1.80 -10.57
N ASP A 57 -4.64 -1.78 -11.70
CA ASP A 57 -4.12 -1.28 -12.97
C ASP A 57 -4.63 0.14 -13.20
N ALA A 58 -3.71 1.11 -13.23
CA ALA A 58 -4.06 2.52 -13.43
C ALA A 58 -4.41 2.84 -14.90
N GLU A 59 -4.13 1.93 -15.83
CA GLU A 59 -4.47 2.08 -17.25
C GLU A 59 -5.91 1.63 -17.55
N GLU A 60 -6.56 0.89 -16.65
CA GLU A 60 -7.97 0.48 -16.74
C GLU A 60 -8.91 1.47 -16.02
N TYR A 61 -9.27 2.57 -16.70
CA TYR A 61 -10.10 3.66 -16.13
C TYR A 61 -11.42 3.91 -16.89
N GLY A 62 -11.97 2.87 -17.52
CA GLY A 62 -13.10 2.92 -18.47
C GLY A 62 -14.28 3.85 -18.14
#